data_AF-A0A958FBS5-F1
#
_entry.id   AF-A0A958FBS5-F1
#
_cell.length_a   1.000
_cell.length_b   1.000
_cell.length_c   1.000
_cell.angle_alpha   90.00
_cell.angle_beta   90.00
_cell.angle_gamma   90.00
#
_symmetry.space_group_name_H-M   'P 1'
#
loop_
_entity.id
_entity.type
_entity.pdbx_description
1 polymer ?
#
loop_
_entity_poly.entity_id
_entity_poly.type
_entity_poly.pdbx_seq_one_letter_code
_entity_poly.pdbx_strand_id
1 'polypeptide(L)'
;GNNFVKLLKMHLASKGFNSIPIPDIIRAAAERGEIRPTDPVQLMISLMGLCVYPFIAQPILENILPGLSVTDPQFLKQRKQAVLELVWDGVKP
;
A
#
# COMPACT_ATOMS: atom_id res chain seq x y z
N GLY A 1 -3.58 -7.88 18.70
CA GLY A 1 -4.75 -7.73 17.80
C GLY A 1 -5.54 -6.46 18.09
N ASN A 2 -6.41 -6.46 19.09
CA ASN A 2 -7.43 -5.41 19.28
C ASN A 2 -6.94 -4.06 19.84
N ASN A 3 -5.87 -4.03 20.65
CA ASN A 3 -5.41 -2.79 21.29
C ASN A 3 -4.84 -1.77 20.29
N PHE A 4 -4.10 -2.24 19.28
CA PHE A 4 -3.56 -1.35 18.24
C PHE A 4 -4.66 -0.71 17.40
N VAL A 5 -5.64 -1.51 16.95
CA VAL A 5 -6.77 -1.02 16.16
C VAL A 5 -7.60 -0.01 16.96
N LYS A 6 -7.81 -0.26 18.25
CA LYS A 6 -8.50 0.68 19.16
C LYS A 6 -7.74 1.99 19.31
N LEU A 7 -6.42 1.93 19.53
CA LEU A 7 -5.56 3.11 19.66
C LEU A 7 -5.55 3.94 18.36
N LEU A 8 -5.44 3.28 17.21
CA LEU A 8 -5.48 3.92 15.90
C LEU A 8 -6.82 4.63 15.67
N LYS A 9 -7.95 3.97 15.97
CA LYS A 9 -9.29 4.57 15.86
C LYS A 9 -9.45 5.78 16.79
N MET A 10 -8.97 5.71 18.03
CA MET A 10 -8.99 6.85 18.96
C MET A 10 -8.17 8.02 18.42
N HIS A 11 -6.98 7.74 17.89
CA HIS A 11 -6.11 8.80 17.35
C HIS A 11 -6.70 9.44 16.09
N LEU A 12 -7.31 8.66 15.20
CA LEU A 12 -8.02 9.18 14.03
C LEU A 12 -9.24 10.03 14.43
N ALA A 13 -10.06 9.55 15.38
CA ALA A 13 -11.21 10.29 15.88
C ALA A 13 -10.80 11.62 16.51
N SER A 14 -9.68 11.67 17.25
CA SER A 14 -9.15 12.91 17.82
C SER A 14 -8.75 13.95 16.76
N LYS A 15 -8.52 13.53 15.51
CA LYS A 15 -8.21 14.38 14.35
C LYS A 15 -9.42 14.63 13.44
N GLY A 16 -10.63 14.23 13.86
CA GLY A 16 -11.87 14.40 13.09
C GLY A 16 -12.14 13.32 12.04
N PHE A 17 -11.35 12.23 12.02
CA PHE A 17 -11.54 11.11 11.09
C PHE A 17 -12.28 9.96 11.77
N ASN A 18 -13.47 9.62 11.28
CA ASN A 18 -14.26 8.48 11.78
C ASN A 18 -13.78 7.12 11.23
N SER A 19 -12.93 7.12 10.21
CA SER A 19 -12.39 5.94 9.51
C SER A 19 -10.96 6.21 9.00
N ILE A 20 -10.31 5.19 8.42
CA ILE A 20 -9.05 5.39 7.69
C ILE A 20 -9.35 6.25 6.46
N PRO A 21 -8.70 7.42 6.27
CA PRO A 21 -9.09 8.37 5.22
C PRO A 21 -8.63 7.99 3.81
N ILE A 22 -7.81 6.95 3.67
CA ILE A 22 -7.16 6.61 2.39
C ILE A 22 -8.16 6.27 1.28
N PRO A 23 -9.21 5.43 1.48
CA PRO A 23 -10.19 5.18 0.43
C PRO A 23 -10.93 6.45 -0.01
N ASP A 24 -11.19 7.39 0.91
CA ASP A 24 -11.87 8.64 0.59
C ASP A 24 -10.96 9.59 -0.20
N ILE A 25 -9.66 9.61 0.11
CA ILE A 25 -8.64 10.35 -0.67
C ILE A 25 -8.58 9.81 -2.10
N ILE A 26 -8.54 8.49 -2.28
CA ILE A 26 -8.51 7.84 -3.59
C ILE A 26 -9.79 8.16 -4.36
N ARG A 27 -10.96 8.07 -3.71
CA ARG A 27 -12.26 8.41 -4.32
C ARG A 27 -12.27 9.85 -4.82
N ALA A 28 -11.85 10.80 -3.98
CA ALA A 28 -11.84 12.20 -4.34
C ALA A 28 -10.86 12.50 -5.50
N ALA A 29 -9.72 11.81 -5.58
CA ALA A 29 -8.79 11.95 -6.71
C ALA A 29 -9.41 11.43 -8.02
N ALA A 30 -10.14 10.31 -7.99
CA ALA A 30 -10.86 9.80 -9.15
C ALA A 30 -11.99 10.74 -9.60
N GLU A 31 -12.74 11.32 -8.64
CA GLU A 31 -13.80 12.30 -8.93
C GLU A 31 -13.25 13.59 -9.56
N ARG A 32 -12.03 14.00 -9.21
CA ARG A 32 -11.33 15.12 -9.85
C ARG A 32 -10.67 14.78 -11.19
N GLY A 33 -10.68 13.53 -11.61
CA GLY A 33 -10.02 13.07 -12.85
C GLY A 33 -8.49 13.03 -12.77
N GLU A 34 -7.90 13.07 -11.57
CA GLU A 34 -6.44 12.96 -11.38
C GLU A 34 -5.94 11.52 -11.59
N ILE A 35 -6.83 10.55 -11.38
CA ILE A 35 -6.63 9.13 -11.64
C ILE A 35 -7.89 8.57 -12.32
N ARG A 36 -7.76 7.46 -13.04
CA ARG A 36 -8.91 6.79 -13.64
C ARG A 36 -9.90 6.30 -12.57
N PRO A 37 -11.20 6.13 -12.92
CA PRO A 37 -12.16 5.48 -12.03
C PRO A 37 -11.70 4.09 -11.60
N THR A 38 -11.68 3.84 -10.29
CA THR A 38 -11.31 2.56 -9.69
C THR A 38 -12.01 2.38 -8.35
N ASP A 39 -12.14 1.13 -7.88
CA ASP A 39 -12.58 0.86 -6.52
C ASP A 39 -11.47 1.30 -5.52
N PRO A 40 -11.75 2.24 -4.60
CA PRO A 40 -10.74 2.77 -3.69
C PRO A 40 -10.21 1.74 -2.68
N VAL A 41 -11.07 0.82 -2.24
CA VAL A 41 -10.72 -0.21 -1.26
C VAL A 41 -9.82 -1.26 -1.93
N GLN A 42 -10.15 -1.67 -3.15
CA GLN A 42 -9.31 -2.59 -3.92
C GLN A 42 -7.94 -1.99 -4.20
N LEU A 43 -7.86 -0.73 -4.65
CA LEU A 43 -6.57 -0.07 -4.88
C LEU A 43 -5.71 -0.04 -3.62
N MET A 44 -6.30 0.33 -2.48
CA MET A 44 -5.60 0.38 -1.20
C MET A 44 -5.09 -1.00 -0.78
N ILE A 45 -5.92 -2.05 -0.88
CA ILE A 45 -5.54 -3.42 -0.55
C ILE A 45 -4.42 -3.93 -1.47
N SER A 46 -4.51 -3.66 -2.77
CA SER A 46 -3.46 -4.02 -3.74
C SER A 46 -2.14 -3.34 -3.42
N LEU A 47 -2.15 -2.03 -3.15
CA LEU A 47 -0.94 -1.29 -2.76
C LEU A 47 -0.32 -1.87 -1.48
N MET A 48 -1.14 -2.15 -0.46
CA MET A 48 -0.66 -2.78 0.78
C MET A 48 -0.09 -4.16 0.52
N GLY A 49 -0.76 -4.99 -0.29
CA GLY A 49 -0.30 -6.31 -0.67
C GLY A 49 1.08 -6.25 -1.34
N LEU A 50 1.26 -5.34 -2.30
CA LEU A 50 2.53 -5.11 -2.97
C LEU A 50 3.66 -4.76 -1.98
N CYS A 51 3.38 -3.93 -0.97
CA CYS A 51 4.37 -3.52 0.03
C CYS A 51 4.67 -4.62 1.06
N VAL A 52 3.66 -5.36 1.52
CA VAL A 52 3.80 -6.33 2.62
C VAL A 52 4.27 -7.70 2.13
N TYR A 53 3.86 -8.11 0.93
CA TYR A 53 4.14 -9.45 0.38
C TYR A 53 5.62 -9.84 0.38
N PRO A 54 6.59 -8.99 -0.01
CA PRO A 54 8.01 -9.37 0.00
C PRO A 54 8.52 -9.85 1.35
N PHE A 55 7.98 -9.31 2.45
CA PHE A 55 8.39 -9.64 3.80
C PHE A 55 7.70 -10.90 4.32
N ILE A 56 6.39 -11.06 4.06
CA ILE A 56 5.67 -12.27 4.43
C ILE A 56 6.20 -13.47 3.64
N ALA A 57 6.44 -13.28 2.34
CA ALA A 57 6.94 -14.31 1.44
C ALA A 57 8.48 -14.41 1.42
N GLN A 58 9.18 -13.73 2.33
CA GLN A 58 10.65 -13.72 2.39
C GLN A 58 11.27 -15.12 2.23
N PRO A 59 10.94 -16.13 3.06
CA PRO A 59 11.58 -17.44 2.95
C PRO A 59 11.31 -18.10 1.61
N ILE A 60 10.17 -17.83 0.98
CA ILE A 60 9.87 -18.35 -0.36
C ILE A 60 10.79 -17.63 -1.36
N LEU A 61 10.70 -16.31 -1.43
CA LEU A 61 11.41 -15.47 -2.40
C LEU A 61 12.92 -15.67 -2.37
N GLU A 62 13.53 -15.70 -1.18
CA GLU A 62 14.99 -15.86 -1.04
C GLU A 62 15.47 -17.28 -1.38
N ASN A 63 14.61 -18.31 -1.25
CA ASN A 63 14.95 -19.67 -1.69
C ASN A 63 14.76 -19.87 -3.20
N ILE A 64 13.77 -19.23 -3.82
CA ILE A 64 13.48 -19.41 -5.26
C ILE A 64 14.27 -18.45 -6.16
N LEU A 65 14.76 -17.32 -5.65
CA LEU A 65 15.51 -16.31 -6.39
C LEU A 65 16.91 -16.17 -5.78
N PRO A 66 17.91 -16.92 -6.28
CA PRO A 66 19.27 -16.88 -5.74
C PRO A 66 19.85 -15.47 -5.74
N GLY A 67 20.44 -15.06 -4.62
CA GLY A 67 21.06 -13.74 -4.46
C GLY A 67 20.07 -12.60 -4.15
N LEU A 68 18.76 -12.88 -4.07
CA LEU A 68 17.79 -11.94 -3.54
C LEU A 68 17.89 -11.88 -2.01
N SER A 69 17.86 -10.67 -1.46
CA SER A 69 17.57 -10.42 -0.05
C SER A 69 16.50 -9.35 0.03
N VAL A 70 15.34 -9.66 0.62
CA VAL A 70 14.21 -8.70 0.68
C VAL A 70 14.44 -7.61 1.73
N THR A 71 15.46 -7.79 2.57
CA THR A 71 15.89 -6.84 3.59
C THR A 71 17.08 -5.99 3.14
N ASP A 72 17.66 -6.29 1.98
CA ASP A 72 18.76 -5.52 1.41
C ASP A 72 18.31 -4.07 1.08
N PRO A 73 19.08 -3.04 1.48
CA PRO A 73 18.70 -1.64 1.23
C PRO A 73 18.51 -1.29 -0.25
N GLN A 74 19.29 -1.91 -1.16
CA GLN A 74 19.17 -1.66 -2.59
C GLN A 74 17.91 -2.32 -3.15
N PHE A 75 17.56 -3.53 -2.69
CA PHE A 75 16.26 -4.14 -2.98
C PHE A 75 15.11 -3.24 -2.52
N LEU A 76 15.14 -2.73 -1.28
CA LEU A 76 14.08 -1.86 -0.76
C LEU A 76 13.92 -0.58 -1.59
N LYS A 77 15.03 0.01 -2.02
CA LYS A 77 15.04 1.18 -2.91
C LYS A 77 14.40 0.85 -4.26
N GLN A 78 14.79 -0.25 -4.90
CA GLN A 78 14.22 -0.70 -6.17
C GLN A 78 12.74 -1.06 -6.04
N ARG A 79 12.37 -1.74 -4.94
CA ARG A 79 10.99 -2.13 -4.65
C ARG A 79 10.09 -0.92 -4.54
N LYS A 80 10.52 0.14 -3.84
CA LYS A 80 9.76 1.41 -3.73
C LYS A 80 9.44 1.99 -5.12
N GLN A 81 10.44 2.05 -6.00
CA GLN A 81 10.27 2.54 -7.35
C GLN A 81 9.31 1.65 -8.16
N ALA A 82 9.51 0.33 -8.11
CA ALA A 82 8.67 -0.63 -8.83
C ALA A 82 7.22 -0.66 -8.35
N VAL A 83 6.95 -0.49 -7.04
CA VAL A 83 5.57 -0.32 -6.53
C VAL A 83 4.96 0.93 -7.14
N LEU A 84 5.68 2.06 -7.09
CA LEU A 84 5.18 3.34 -7.55
C LEU A 84 4.82 3.28 -9.04
N GLU A 85 5.74 2.79 -9.88
CA GLU A 85 5.52 2.64 -11.32
C GLU A 85 4.30 1.76 -11.61
N LEU A 86 4.25 0.56 -11.02
CA LEU A 86 3.16 -0.38 -11.27
C LEU A 86 1.79 0.17 -10.85
N VAL A 87 1.72 0.80 -9.67
CA VAL A 87 0.47 1.36 -9.15
C VAL A 87 0.07 2.59 -9.96
N TRP A 88 1.01 3.49 -10.25
CA TRP A 88 0.75 4.71 -11.01
C TRP A 88 0.32 4.40 -12.44
N ASP A 89 1.02 3.50 -13.14
CA ASP A 89 0.62 3.06 -14.47
C ASP A 89 -0.76 2.39 -14.47
N GLY A 90 -1.10 1.73 -13.36
CA GLY A 90 -2.40 1.14 -13.15
C GLY A 90 -3.52 2.13 -12.84
N VAL A 91 -3.24 3.41 -12.52
CA VAL A 91 -4.27 4.39 -12.12
C VAL A 91 -4.20 5.73 -12.84
N LYS A 92 -3.14 6.02 -13.58
CA LYS A 92 -3.02 7.26 -14.37
C LYS A 92 -4.23 7.41 -15.32
N PRO A 93 -4.65 8.65 -15.65
CA PRO A 93 -5.79 8.93 -16.51
C PRO A 93 -5.72 8.28 -17.89
#